data_AF-A0A0F3MS82-F1
#
_entry.id   AF-A0A0F3MS82-F1
#
_cell.length_a   1.000
_cell.length_b   1.000
_cell.length_c   1.000
_cell.angle_alpha   90.00
_cell.angle_beta   90.00
_cell.angle_gamma   90.00
#
_symmetry.space_group_name_H-M   'P 1'
#
loop_
_entity.id
_entity.type
_entity.pdbx_description
1 polymer ?
#
loop_
_entity_poly.entity_id
_entity_poly.type
_entity_poly.pdbx_seq_one_letter_code
_entity_poly.pdbx_strand_id
1 'polypeptide(L)'
;MQKIEEVLSEKRFVTVSAFAGTGKSTIAIEYGCKQRDEAKKIVRFIYADSAYKVLEAYRQLAKEFAIYTIGEKKEDIIRLVHERIANLNSNTLFVFDNVEAYKDIETYINGIINMPNDKTQVIITTRNNNLSEDITNIKLLPFSNEEARLYLEKSLGNRLNEKDSYKLVEEFGSKDAVSPYRLSKAVAYLKENKLLKVNDYINYFKNSKDDHIETVLLLQLLEKSPLAWLIL
;
A
#
# COMPACT_ATOMS: atom_id res chain seq x y z
N MET A 1 4.26 -0.17 -10.63
CA MET A 1 5.53 0.52 -10.30
C MET A 1 6.00 1.44 -11.41
N GLN A 2 6.18 0.95 -12.65
CA GLN A 2 6.69 1.76 -13.79
C GLN A 2 5.96 3.10 -13.99
N LYS A 3 4.62 3.10 -13.99
CA LYS A 3 3.83 4.35 -14.13
C LYS A 3 4.08 5.39 -13.02
N ILE A 4 4.35 4.95 -11.79
CA ILE A 4 4.70 5.86 -10.69
C ILE A 4 6.07 6.47 -10.95
N GLU A 5 7.03 5.66 -11.40
CA GLU A 5 8.39 6.10 -11.72
C GLU A 5 8.39 7.10 -12.88
N GLU A 6 7.59 6.85 -13.92
CA GLU A 6 7.38 7.78 -15.05
C GLU A 6 6.82 9.12 -14.56
N VAL A 7 5.69 9.12 -13.84
CA VAL A 7 5.08 10.38 -13.35
C VAL A 7 6.02 11.12 -12.41
N LEU A 8 6.69 10.42 -11.49
CA LEU A 8 7.60 11.05 -10.53
C LEU A 8 8.94 11.48 -11.16
N SER A 9 9.24 11.11 -12.40
CA SER A 9 10.40 11.66 -13.11
C SER A 9 10.16 13.09 -13.60
N GLU A 10 8.89 13.47 -13.81
CA GLU A 10 8.49 14.79 -14.33
C GLU A 10 7.76 15.64 -13.30
N LYS A 11 7.03 15.02 -12.37
CA LYS A 11 6.17 15.68 -11.38
C LYS A 11 6.56 15.30 -9.96
N ARG A 12 6.23 16.17 -9.01
CA ARG A 12 6.52 15.94 -7.58
C ARG A 12 5.43 15.12 -6.87
N PHE A 13 4.21 15.14 -7.37
CA PHE A 13 3.04 14.57 -6.70
C PHE A 13 2.32 13.59 -7.63
N VAL A 14 1.92 12.45 -7.10
CA VAL A 14 1.09 11.47 -7.79
C VAL A 14 0.07 10.85 -6.85
N THR A 15 -1.17 10.74 -7.33
CA THR A 15 -2.22 9.97 -6.67
C THR A 15 -2.32 8.61 -7.34
N VAL A 16 -2.48 7.56 -6.56
CA VAL A 16 -2.79 6.20 -7.02
C VAL A 16 -4.16 5.83 -6.46
N SER A 17 -5.16 5.78 -7.34
CA SER A 17 -6.55 5.51 -6.95
C SER A 17 -7.06 4.18 -7.49
N ALA A 18 -7.91 3.51 -6.73
CA ALA A 18 -8.55 2.24 -7.10
C ALA A 18 -9.52 1.80 -6.00
N PHE A 19 -10.35 0.81 -6.33
CA PHE A 19 -11.15 0.10 -5.34
C PHE A 19 -10.29 -0.61 -4.27
N ALA A 20 -10.94 -1.06 -3.19
CA ALA A 20 -10.29 -1.81 -2.13
C ALA A 20 -9.71 -3.13 -2.68
N GLY A 21 -8.56 -3.55 -2.17
CA GLY A 21 -7.93 -4.82 -2.55
C GLY A 21 -7.19 -4.84 -3.90
N THR A 22 -7.11 -3.71 -4.62
CA THR A 22 -6.41 -3.62 -5.92
C THR A 22 -4.87 -3.48 -5.79
N GLY A 23 -4.33 -3.31 -4.58
CA GLY A 23 -2.87 -3.27 -4.36
C GLY A 23 -2.22 -1.89 -4.43
N LYS A 24 -2.97 -0.80 -4.23
CA LYS A 24 -2.41 0.57 -4.19
C LYS A 24 -1.27 0.73 -3.19
N SER A 25 -1.53 0.34 -1.94
CA SER A 25 -0.55 0.40 -0.85
C SER A 25 0.65 -0.49 -1.13
N THR A 26 0.43 -1.68 -1.69
CA THR A 26 1.50 -2.59 -2.11
C THR A 26 2.45 -1.94 -3.10
N ILE A 27 1.92 -1.34 -4.18
CA ILE A 27 2.77 -0.69 -5.20
C ILE A 27 3.49 0.54 -4.64
N ALA A 28 2.83 1.33 -3.78
CA ALA A 28 3.46 2.49 -3.13
C ALA A 28 4.59 2.07 -2.17
N ILE A 29 4.39 1.00 -1.40
CA ILE A 29 5.40 0.40 -0.52
C ILE A 29 6.56 -0.15 -1.33
N GLU A 30 6.30 -0.93 -2.37
CA GLU A 30 7.36 -1.47 -3.24
C GLU A 30 8.21 -0.36 -3.86
N TYR A 31 7.57 0.70 -4.37
CA TYR A 31 8.31 1.85 -4.90
C TYR A 31 9.14 2.54 -3.80
N GLY A 32 8.55 2.78 -2.62
CA GLY A 32 9.27 3.38 -1.49
C GLY A 32 10.47 2.52 -1.04
N CYS A 33 10.28 1.21 -0.86
CA CYS A 33 11.37 0.28 -0.55
C CYS A 33 12.48 0.35 -1.59
N LYS A 34 12.15 0.32 -2.90
CA LYS A 34 13.14 0.49 -3.97
C LYS A 34 13.95 1.79 -3.82
N GLN A 35 13.28 2.93 -3.57
CA GLN A 35 13.99 4.22 -3.40
C GLN A 35 14.90 4.25 -2.16
N ARG A 36 14.50 3.59 -1.08
CA ARG A 36 15.30 3.46 0.14
C ARG A 36 16.49 2.54 -0.06
N ASP A 37 16.26 1.36 -0.63
CA ASP A 37 17.25 0.29 -0.76
C ASP A 37 18.35 0.68 -1.77
N GLU A 38 18.01 1.49 -2.78
CA GLU A 38 18.96 2.11 -3.72
C GLU A 38 19.60 3.41 -3.16
N ALA A 39 19.36 3.74 -1.88
CA ALA A 39 19.84 4.94 -1.20
C ALA A 39 19.53 6.27 -1.92
N LYS A 40 18.46 6.31 -2.72
CA LYS A 40 18.07 7.48 -3.51
C LYS A 40 17.34 8.53 -2.68
N LYS A 41 16.50 8.08 -1.74
CA LYS A 41 15.61 8.97 -0.97
C LYS A 41 15.40 8.46 0.46
N ILE A 42 15.17 9.41 1.36
CA ILE A 42 14.60 9.15 2.68
C ILE A 42 13.09 8.92 2.48
N VAL A 43 12.55 7.79 2.91
CA VAL A 43 11.13 7.46 2.70
C VAL A 43 10.36 7.62 3.99
N ARG A 44 9.20 8.30 3.92
CA ARG A 44 8.28 8.54 5.03
C ARG A 44 6.89 7.99 4.70
N PHE A 45 6.60 6.82 5.25
CA PHE A 45 5.27 6.22 5.18
C PHE A 45 4.36 6.80 6.25
N ILE A 46 3.22 7.33 5.83
CA ILE A 46 2.22 7.97 6.70
C ILE A 46 0.89 7.29 6.42
N TYR A 47 0.35 6.60 7.41
CA TYR A 47 -1.00 6.07 7.32
C TYR A 47 -2.00 7.20 7.54
N ALA A 48 -2.75 7.54 6.50
CA ALA A 48 -3.49 8.78 6.35
C ALA A 48 -5.00 8.56 6.21
N ASP A 49 -5.53 7.52 6.85
CA ASP A 49 -6.98 7.24 6.91
C ASP A 49 -7.77 8.23 7.79
N SER A 50 -7.07 9.11 8.49
CA SER A 50 -7.66 10.15 9.33
C SER A 50 -6.67 11.29 9.57
N ALA A 51 -7.18 12.52 9.70
CA ALA A 51 -6.36 13.69 10.02
C ALA A 51 -5.52 13.54 11.30
N TYR A 52 -6.04 12.78 12.28
CA TYR A 52 -5.35 12.48 13.54
C TYR A 52 -4.06 11.68 13.29
N LYS A 53 -4.12 10.58 12.52
CA LYS A 53 -2.93 9.75 12.26
C LYS A 53 -1.86 10.47 11.46
N VAL A 54 -2.25 11.37 10.55
CA VAL A 54 -1.29 12.22 9.84
C VAL A 54 -0.56 13.16 10.81
N LEU A 55 -1.27 13.76 11.77
CA LEU A 55 -0.66 14.61 12.79
C LEU A 55 0.27 13.83 13.71
N GLU A 56 -0.14 12.64 14.16
CA GLU A 56 0.71 11.76 14.98
C GLU A 56 1.99 11.36 14.25
N ALA A 57 1.91 11.04 12.94
CA ALA A 57 3.10 10.78 12.14
C ALA A 57 4.04 12.00 12.08
N TYR A 58 3.50 13.21 11.94
CA TYR A 58 4.31 14.43 11.98
C TYR A 58 4.90 14.73 13.36
N ARG A 59 4.21 14.41 14.45
CA ARG A 59 4.76 14.46 15.81
C ARG A 59 5.93 13.49 15.99
N GLN A 60 5.81 12.29 15.41
CA GLN A 60 6.89 11.31 15.42
C GLN A 60 8.11 11.80 14.62
N LEU A 61 7.89 12.38 13.43
CA LEU A 61 8.96 13.02 12.65
C LEU A 61 9.62 14.17 13.41
N ALA A 62 8.83 15.02 14.07
CA ALA A 62 9.36 16.09 14.89
C ALA A 62 10.26 15.54 16.01
N LYS A 63 9.85 14.46 16.67
CA LYS A 63 10.66 13.76 17.68
C LYS A 63 11.97 13.20 17.09
N GLU A 64 11.93 12.58 15.90
CA GLU A 64 13.14 12.12 15.19
C GLU A 64 14.13 13.26 14.94
N PHE A 65 13.60 14.46 14.69
CA PHE A 65 14.38 15.67 14.47
C PHE A 65 14.75 16.43 15.74
N ALA A 66 14.44 15.88 16.93
CA ALA A 66 14.62 16.52 18.23
C ALA A 66 13.90 17.88 18.34
N ILE A 67 12.76 18.03 17.67
CA ILE A 67 11.86 19.18 17.76
C ILE A 67 10.87 18.91 18.91
N TYR A 68 10.79 19.83 19.86
CA TYR A 68 9.82 19.76 20.96
C TYR A 68 8.43 20.16 20.48
N THR A 69 7.42 19.33 20.71
CA THR A 69 6.06 19.52 20.16
C THR A 69 4.95 19.57 21.22
N ILE A 70 5.30 19.45 22.51
CA ILE A 70 4.30 19.44 23.59
C ILE A 70 3.73 20.85 23.75
N GLY A 71 2.40 20.97 23.58
CA GLY A 71 1.69 22.25 23.64
C GLY A 71 1.75 23.06 22.34
N GLU A 72 2.47 22.59 21.33
CA GLU A 72 2.60 23.28 20.05
C GLU A 72 1.35 23.11 19.18
N LYS A 73 1.03 24.15 18.41
CA LYS A 73 -0.04 24.10 17.41
C LYS A 73 0.33 23.17 16.27
N LYS A 74 -0.68 22.56 15.65
CA LYS A 74 -0.51 21.67 14.49
C LYS A 74 0.32 22.34 13.39
N GLU A 75 0.02 23.59 13.09
CA GLU A 75 0.64 24.36 12.01
C GLU A 75 2.13 24.57 12.26
N ASP A 76 2.53 24.83 13.51
CA ASP A 76 3.93 24.98 13.90
C ASP A 76 4.70 23.67 13.81
N ILE A 77 4.10 22.56 14.22
CA ILE A 77 4.70 21.23 14.07
C ILE A 77 4.96 20.91 12.59
N ILE A 78 3.97 21.16 11.72
CA ILE A 78 4.10 20.93 10.28
C ILE A 78 5.23 21.78 9.70
N ARG A 79 5.22 23.09 9.99
CA ARG A 79 6.22 24.04 9.49
C ARG A 79 7.64 23.63 9.92
N LEU A 80 7.86 23.33 11.19
CA LEU A 80 9.19 22.98 11.72
C LEU A 80 9.71 21.66 11.13
N VAL A 81 8.84 20.65 10.98
CA VAL A 81 9.20 19.38 10.31
C VAL A 81 9.57 19.65 8.85
N HIS A 82 8.80 20.48 8.16
CA HIS A 82 9.04 20.85 6.77
C HIS A 82 10.36 21.62 6.58
N GLU A 83 10.64 22.61 7.43
CA GLU A 83 11.91 23.33 7.46
C GLU A 83 13.08 22.37 7.67
N ARG A 84 12.95 21.40 8.58
CA ARG A 84 14.00 20.42 8.84
C ARG A 84 14.26 19.53 7.63
N ILE A 85 13.20 19.08 6.95
CA ILE A 85 13.28 18.23 5.75
C ILE A 85 13.88 18.99 4.57
N ALA A 86 13.49 20.25 4.35
CA ALA A 86 14.04 21.09 3.29
C ALA A 86 15.57 21.28 3.43
N ASN A 87 16.06 21.29 4.67
CA ASN A 87 17.48 21.43 5.00
C ASN A 87 18.26 20.10 5.02
N LEU A 88 17.64 18.95 4.71
CA LEU A 88 18.36 17.70 4.57
C LEU A 88 19.18 17.68 3.27
N ASN A 89 20.33 16.99 3.31
CA ASN A 89 21.16 16.75 2.13
C ASN A 89 20.54 15.72 1.18
N SER A 90 19.58 14.92 1.66
CA SER A 90 18.91 13.87 0.89
C SER A 90 17.48 14.27 0.55
N ASN A 91 17.01 13.82 -0.61
CA ASN A 91 15.63 14.01 -1.03
C ASN A 91 14.70 13.09 -0.24
N THR A 92 13.47 13.54 -0.01
CA THR A 92 12.47 12.81 0.77
C THR A 92 11.29 12.38 -0.11
N LEU A 93 10.87 11.13 0.01
CA LEU A 93 9.62 10.61 -0.55
C LEU A 93 8.59 10.45 0.58
N PHE A 94 7.49 11.18 0.50
CA PHE A 94 6.34 10.95 1.35
C PHE A 94 5.38 9.98 0.69
N VAL A 95 4.84 9.04 1.46
CA VAL A 95 3.77 8.14 1.05
C VAL A 95 2.61 8.32 2.01
N PHE A 96 1.57 9.04 1.58
CA PHE A 96 0.31 9.18 2.32
C PHE A 96 -0.61 8.04 1.89
N ASP A 97 -0.66 6.99 2.69
CA ASP A 97 -1.40 5.77 2.38
C ASP A 97 -2.83 5.82 2.94
N ASN A 98 -3.80 5.35 2.16
CA ASN A 98 -5.21 5.23 2.50
C ASN A 98 -5.91 6.57 2.81
N VAL A 99 -5.62 7.63 2.06
CA VAL A 99 -6.27 8.93 2.20
C VAL A 99 -7.75 8.85 1.80
N GLU A 100 -8.64 9.23 2.72
CA GLU A 100 -10.08 9.29 2.46
C GLU A 100 -10.50 10.64 1.87
N ALA A 101 -10.06 11.75 2.48
CA ALA A 101 -10.39 13.10 2.05
C ALA A 101 -9.14 13.99 1.93
N TYR A 102 -9.06 14.77 0.85
CA TYR A 102 -7.90 15.64 0.60
C TYR A 102 -7.69 16.67 1.73
N LYS A 103 -8.77 17.20 2.31
CA LYS A 103 -8.74 18.15 3.43
C LYS A 103 -7.91 17.65 4.64
N ASP A 104 -7.81 16.33 4.82
CA ASP A 104 -7.08 15.75 5.96
C ASP A 104 -5.57 15.83 5.77
N ILE A 105 -5.11 15.93 4.52
CA ILE A 105 -3.69 16.05 4.14
C ILE A 105 -3.32 17.42 3.57
N GLU A 106 -4.30 18.26 3.22
CA GLU A 106 -4.14 19.49 2.46
C GLU A 106 -3.06 20.42 3.04
N THR A 107 -3.10 20.72 4.34
CA THR A 107 -2.11 21.58 4.99
C THR A 107 -0.68 21.03 4.86
N TYR A 108 -0.53 19.71 4.91
CA TYR A 108 0.76 19.04 4.78
C TYR A 108 1.25 19.08 3.33
N ILE A 109 0.36 18.85 2.35
CA ILE A 109 0.69 18.96 0.93
C ILE A 109 1.08 20.39 0.57
N ASN A 110 0.33 21.39 1.02
CA ASN A 110 0.63 22.81 0.77
C ASN A 110 2.01 23.21 1.33
N GLY A 111 2.36 22.72 2.52
CA GLY A 111 3.70 22.94 3.07
C GLY A 111 4.81 22.25 2.24
N ILE A 112 4.56 21.05 1.71
CA ILE A 112 5.50 20.36 0.82
C ILE A 112 5.66 21.11 -0.51
N ILE A 113 4.57 21.62 -1.10
CA ILE A 113 4.61 22.39 -2.36
C ILE A 113 5.58 23.57 -2.25
N ASN A 114 5.58 24.25 -1.10
CA ASN A 114 6.45 25.41 -0.83
C ASN A 114 7.93 25.06 -0.61
N MET A 115 8.30 23.77 -0.53
CA MET A 115 9.70 23.35 -0.51
C MET A 115 10.33 23.40 -1.91
N PRO A 116 11.68 23.49 -2.01
CA PRO A 116 12.37 23.37 -3.29
C PRO A 116 11.97 22.10 -4.06
N ASN A 117 11.80 22.24 -5.38
CA ASN A 117 11.18 21.22 -6.23
C ASN A 117 11.92 19.88 -6.26
N ASP A 118 13.22 19.89 -6.04
CA ASP A 118 14.10 18.73 -6.04
C ASP A 118 14.11 17.98 -4.70
N LYS A 119 13.67 18.61 -3.61
CA LYS A 119 13.77 18.06 -2.25
C LYS A 119 12.75 16.97 -1.94
N THR A 120 11.57 17.02 -2.56
CA THR A 120 10.45 16.19 -2.13
C THR A 120 9.61 15.64 -3.28
N GLN A 121 9.19 14.40 -3.08
CA GLN A 121 8.15 13.75 -3.88
C GLN A 121 7.08 13.16 -2.97
N VAL A 122 5.89 13.00 -3.51
CA VAL A 122 4.72 12.52 -2.78
C VAL A 122 3.95 11.50 -3.60
N ILE A 123 3.65 10.37 -2.96
CA ILE A 123 2.66 9.40 -3.42
C ILE A 123 1.48 9.45 -2.46
N ILE A 124 0.27 9.56 -3.01
CA ILE A 124 -0.98 9.46 -2.25
C ILE A 124 -1.72 8.22 -2.72
N THR A 125 -2.11 7.32 -1.82
CA THR A 125 -3.02 6.22 -2.17
C THR A 125 -4.42 6.51 -1.63
N THR A 126 -5.45 6.24 -2.44
CA THR A 126 -6.82 6.57 -2.07
C THR A 126 -7.84 5.68 -2.79
N ARG A 127 -9.06 5.62 -2.26
CA ARG A 127 -10.21 5.04 -2.99
C ARG A 127 -10.91 6.06 -3.89
N ASN A 128 -10.66 7.36 -3.67
CA ASN A 128 -11.27 8.44 -4.44
C ASN A 128 -10.50 8.68 -5.75
N ASN A 129 -11.11 8.40 -6.89
CA ASN A 129 -10.49 8.61 -8.20
C ASN A 129 -10.33 10.10 -8.58
N ASN A 130 -10.97 11.00 -7.84
CA ASN A 130 -10.91 12.45 -8.05
C ASN A 130 -10.56 13.13 -6.72
N LEU A 131 -9.48 12.69 -6.06
CA LEU A 131 -9.08 13.24 -4.76
C LEU A 131 -8.69 14.73 -4.86
N SER A 132 -8.01 15.11 -5.94
CA SER A 132 -7.58 16.48 -6.25
C SER A 132 -7.47 16.61 -7.77
N GLU A 133 -7.87 17.76 -8.31
CA GLU A 133 -7.78 18.06 -9.74
C GLU A 133 -6.36 18.46 -10.18
N ASP A 134 -5.56 18.98 -9.23
CA ASP A 134 -4.20 19.48 -9.50
C ASP A 134 -3.12 18.37 -9.46
N ILE A 135 -3.45 17.20 -8.90
CA ILE A 135 -2.51 16.09 -8.75
C ILE A 135 -2.84 14.99 -9.77
N THR A 136 -1.84 14.64 -10.58
CA THR A 136 -1.94 13.54 -11.55
C THR A 136 -2.41 12.26 -10.87
N ASN A 137 -3.50 11.67 -11.36
CA ASN A 137 -4.04 10.44 -10.82
C ASN A 137 -3.76 9.24 -11.74
N ILE A 138 -3.11 8.22 -11.18
CA ILE A 138 -2.96 6.90 -11.78
C ILE A 138 -4.08 6.00 -11.24
N LYS A 139 -5.10 5.79 -12.07
CA LYS A 139 -6.15 4.82 -11.77
C LYS A 139 -5.62 3.39 -11.95
N LEU A 140 -5.46 2.66 -10.86
CA LEU A 140 -5.06 1.27 -10.85
C LEU A 140 -6.29 0.38 -11.07
N LEU A 141 -6.14 -0.62 -11.93
CA LEU A 141 -7.20 -1.58 -12.26
C LEU A 141 -6.94 -2.91 -11.52
N PRO A 142 -8.01 -3.69 -11.24
CA PRO A 142 -7.86 -5.10 -10.87
C PRO A 142 -7.07 -5.87 -11.93
N PHE A 143 -6.58 -7.06 -11.57
CA PHE A 143 -5.90 -7.90 -12.55
C PHE A 143 -6.87 -8.33 -13.65
N SER A 144 -6.37 -8.32 -14.89
CA SER A 144 -6.96 -9.14 -15.95
C SER A 144 -6.78 -10.63 -15.63
N ASN A 145 -7.53 -11.49 -16.32
CA ASN A 145 -7.35 -12.94 -16.18
C ASN A 145 -5.93 -13.39 -16.55
N GLU A 146 -5.27 -12.70 -17.48
CA GLU A 146 -3.89 -12.99 -17.86
C GLU A 146 -2.90 -12.57 -16.76
N GLU A 147 -3.04 -11.36 -16.23
CA GLU A 147 -2.20 -10.86 -15.14
C GLU A 147 -2.36 -11.72 -13.88
N ALA A 148 -3.59 -12.15 -13.58
CA ALA A 148 -3.87 -13.03 -12.45
C ALA A 148 -3.20 -14.40 -12.60
N ARG A 149 -3.24 -15.01 -13.79
CA ARG A 149 -2.55 -16.28 -14.06
C ARG A 149 -1.04 -16.14 -13.98
N LEU A 150 -0.48 -15.05 -14.52
CA LEU A 150 0.95 -14.75 -14.42
C LEU A 150 1.39 -14.54 -12.95
N TYR A 151 0.56 -13.87 -12.15
CA TYR A 151 0.79 -13.71 -10.72
C TYR A 151 0.80 -15.06 -9.99
N LEU A 152 -0.18 -15.92 -10.28
CA LEU A 152 -0.28 -17.27 -9.71
C LEU A 152 0.92 -18.14 -10.09
N GLU A 153 1.33 -18.14 -11.35
CA GLU A 153 2.49 -18.88 -11.86
C GLU A 153 3.76 -18.42 -11.15
N LYS A 154 4.02 -17.11 -11.09
CA LYS A 154 5.19 -16.57 -10.37
C LYS A 154 5.16 -16.91 -8.88
N SER A 155 3.97 -16.98 -8.30
CA SER A 155 3.82 -17.18 -6.86
C SER A 155 3.93 -18.64 -6.44
N LEU A 156 3.33 -19.57 -7.18
CA LEU A 156 3.19 -20.98 -6.81
C LEU A 156 4.06 -21.91 -7.68
N GLY A 157 4.55 -21.43 -8.82
CA GLY A 157 5.41 -22.18 -9.74
C GLY A 157 4.83 -23.54 -10.10
N ASN A 158 5.70 -24.56 -10.11
CA ASN A 158 5.37 -25.95 -10.47
C ASN A 158 4.29 -26.61 -9.60
N ARG A 159 3.89 -25.98 -8.49
CA ARG A 159 2.79 -26.48 -7.66
C ARG A 159 1.44 -26.28 -8.32
N LEU A 160 1.33 -25.31 -9.22
CA LEU A 160 0.08 -24.97 -9.88
C LEU A 160 0.11 -25.45 -11.33
N ASN A 161 -0.77 -26.38 -11.67
CA ASN A 161 -1.01 -26.70 -13.08
C ASN A 161 -1.95 -25.67 -13.70
N GLU A 162 -1.99 -25.63 -15.03
CA GLU A 162 -2.80 -24.69 -15.79
C GLU A 162 -4.28 -24.74 -15.39
N LYS A 163 -4.87 -25.93 -15.28
CA LYS A 163 -6.28 -26.12 -14.92
C LYS A 163 -6.62 -25.52 -13.56
N ASP A 164 -5.74 -25.66 -12.58
CA ASP A 164 -5.95 -25.12 -11.24
C ASP A 164 -5.75 -23.59 -11.22
N SER A 165 -4.88 -23.04 -12.07
CA SER A 165 -4.74 -21.60 -12.28
C SER A 165 -6.04 -20.97 -12.79
N TYR A 166 -6.65 -21.58 -13.82
CA TYR A 166 -7.93 -21.13 -14.36
C TYR A 166 -9.04 -21.15 -13.31
N LYS A 167 -9.13 -22.21 -12.49
CA LYS A 167 -10.14 -22.30 -11.42
C LYS A 167 -9.99 -21.21 -10.36
N LEU A 168 -8.76 -20.93 -9.93
CA LEU A 168 -8.52 -19.85 -8.96
C LEU A 168 -8.93 -18.49 -9.53
N VAL A 169 -8.63 -18.25 -10.80
CA VAL A 169 -9.02 -17.01 -11.49
C VAL A 169 -10.53 -16.88 -11.62
N GLU A 170 -11.21 -17.96 -12.03
CA GLU A 170 -12.67 -18.01 -12.13
C GLU A 170 -13.33 -17.80 -10.76
N GLU A 171 -12.78 -18.39 -9.70
CA GLU A 171 -13.36 -18.33 -8.35
C GLU A 171 -13.16 -16.96 -7.66
N PHE A 172 -11.97 -16.38 -7.80
CA PHE A 172 -11.59 -15.15 -7.11
C PHE A 172 -11.75 -13.89 -7.98
N GLY A 173 -12.29 -14.06 -9.17
CA GLY A 173 -12.58 -12.98 -10.12
C GLY A 173 -14.03 -12.92 -10.55
N SER A 174 -14.23 -12.08 -11.54
CA SER A 174 -15.40 -11.98 -12.40
C SER A 174 -14.91 -12.13 -13.85
N LYS A 175 -15.83 -12.07 -14.82
CA LYS A 175 -15.52 -12.28 -16.24
C LYS A 175 -14.25 -11.54 -16.72
N ASP A 176 -14.06 -10.29 -16.28
CA ASP A 176 -12.99 -9.41 -16.77
C ASP A 176 -12.11 -8.79 -15.68
N ALA A 177 -12.33 -9.12 -14.39
CA ALA A 177 -11.62 -8.50 -13.28
C ALA A 177 -11.40 -9.47 -12.12
N VAL A 178 -10.13 -9.64 -11.73
CA VAL A 178 -9.70 -10.50 -10.62
C VAL A 178 -9.13 -9.64 -9.50
N SER A 179 -9.58 -9.88 -8.27
CA SER A 179 -9.10 -9.12 -7.10
C SER A 179 -7.69 -9.58 -6.71
N PRO A 180 -6.65 -8.71 -6.80
CA PRO A 180 -5.30 -9.07 -6.38
C PRO A 180 -5.24 -9.52 -4.91
N TYR A 181 -6.02 -8.89 -4.04
CA TYR A 181 -6.08 -9.23 -2.61
C TYR A 181 -6.63 -10.64 -2.35
N ARG A 182 -7.75 -11.01 -2.99
CA ARG A 182 -8.33 -12.36 -2.82
C ARG A 182 -7.37 -13.42 -3.35
N LEU A 183 -6.73 -13.13 -4.47
CA LEU A 183 -5.77 -14.03 -5.09
C LEU A 183 -4.50 -14.19 -4.26
N SER A 184 -3.99 -13.11 -3.67
CA SER A 184 -2.79 -13.17 -2.81
C SER A 184 -3.03 -13.96 -1.53
N LYS A 185 -4.23 -13.88 -0.97
CA LYS A 185 -4.64 -14.74 0.17
C LYS A 185 -4.66 -16.21 -0.21
N ALA A 186 -5.25 -16.56 -1.35
CA ALA A 186 -5.25 -17.93 -1.85
C ALA A 186 -3.81 -18.45 -2.01
N VAL A 187 -2.93 -17.64 -2.59
CA VAL A 187 -1.50 -17.96 -2.73
C VAL A 187 -0.84 -18.18 -1.38
N ALA A 188 -1.02 -17.27 -0.41
CA ALA A 188 -0.41 -17.37 0.92
C ALA A 188 -0.84 -18.67 1.62
N TYR A 189 -2.14 -18.92 1.66
CA TYR A 189 -2.70 -20.11 2.30
C TYR A 189 -2.23 -21.40 1.63
N LEU A 190 -2.21 -21.44 0.30
CA LEU A 190 -1.66 -22.57 -0.42
C LEU A 190 -0.20 -22.75 -0.02
N LYS A 191 0.65 -21.73 -0.13
CA LYS A 191 2.10 -21.82 0.22
C LYS A 191 2.35 -22.43 1.59
N GLU A 192 1.59 -22.04 2.60
CA GLU A 192 1.69 -22.56 3.96
C GLU A 192 1.22 -24.03 4.05
N ASN A 193 0.19 -24.40 3.31
CA ASN A 193 -0.43 -25.73 3.32
C ASN A 193 -0.01 -26.56 2.11
N LYS A 194 1.28 -26.94 2.03
CA LYS A 194 1.90 -27.54 0.83
C LYS A 194 1.20 -28.79 0.25
N LEU A 195 0.55 -29.59 1.10
CA LEU A 195 -0.13 -30.83 0.68
C LEU A 195 -1.58 -30.62 0.22
N LEU A 196 -2.15 -29.44 0.48
CA LEU A 196 -3.53 -29.14 0.11
C LEU A 196 -3.66 -28.91 -1.40
N LYS A 197 -4.64 -29.56 -2.03
CA LYS A 197 -4.97 -29.36 -3.44
C LYS A 197 -5.81 -28.11 -3.62
N VAL A 198 -5.70 -27.48 -4.79
CA VAL A 198 -6.45 -26.25 -5.12
C VAL A 198 -7.96 -26.45 -5.04
N ASN A 199 -8.48 -27.58 -5.52
CA ASN A 199 -9.91 -27.90 -5.38
C ASN A 199 -10.38 -27.96 -3.92
N ASP A 200 -9.56 -28.52 -3.03
CA ASP A 200 -9.91 -28.65 -1.61
C ASP A 200 -9.97 -27.27 -0.96
N TYR A 201 -9.03 -26.37 -1.32
CA TYR A 201 -9.07 -24.98 -0.90
C TYR A 201 -10.30 -24.23 -1.42
N ILE A 202 -10.63 -24.36 -2.71
CA ILE A 202 -11.82 -23.72 -3.30
C ILE A 202 -13.10 -24.22 -2.63
N ASN A 203 -13.21 -25.54 -2.41
CA ASN A 203 -14.36 -26.12 -1.72
C ASN A 203 -14.46 -25.64 -0.27
N TYR A 204 -13.33 -25.56 0.43
CA TYR A 204 -13.28 -24.98 1.78
C TYR A 204 -13.80 -23.55 1.76
N PHE A 205 -13.27 -22.70 0.87
CA PHE A 205 -13.66 -21.30 0.72
C PHE A 205 -15.16 -21.12 0.42
N LYS A 206 -15.74 -21.95 -0.45
CA LYS A 206 -17.18 -21.92 -0.78
C LYS A 206 -18.09 -22.34 0.37
N ASN A 207 -17.65 -23.31 1.17
CA ASN A 207 -18.49 -23.93 2.20
C ASN A 207 -18.47 -23.16 3.53
N SER A 208 -17.43 -22.36 3.77
CA SER A 208 -17.42 -21.36 4.81
C SER A 208 -18.30 -20.17 4.41
N LYS A 209 -19.50 -20.08 4.97
CA LYS A 209 -20.50 -19.02 4.70
C LYS A 209 -20.11 -17.61 5.20
N ASP A 210 -18.84 -17.35 5.49
CA ASP A 210 -18.45 -16.19 6.28
C ASP A 210 -17.30 -15.42 5.63
N ASP A 211 -17.44 -14.09 5.55
CA ASP A 211 -16.33 -13.16 5.31
C ASP A 211 -15.26 -13.26 6.42
N HIS A 212 -15.50 -14.04 7.48
CA HIS A 212 -14.60 -14.37 8.59
C HIS A 212 -13.63 -15.53 8.34
N ILE A 213 -13.59 -16.14 7.15
CA ILE A 213 -12.49 -17.05 6.75
C ILE A 213 -11.13 -16.39 7.02
N GLU A 214 -11.07 -15.07 6.86
CA GLU A 214 -9.90 -14.24 7.09
C GLU A 214 -9.43 -14.26 8.54
N THR A 215 -10.35 -14.27 9.51
CA THR A 215 -10.05 -14.30 10.95
C THR A 215 -9.76 -15.72 11.41
N VAL A 216 -10.52 -16.71 10.93
CA VAL A 216 -10.33 -18.12 11.31
C VAL A 216 -9.01 -18.67 10.74
N LEU A 217 -8.63 -18.31 9.51
CA LEU A 217 -7.35 -18.69 8.93
C LEU A 217 -6.17 -18.04 9.65
N LEU A 218 -6.27 -16.75 9.99
CA LEU A 218 -5.24 -16.05 10.77
C LEU A 218 -5.08 -16.68 12.16
N LEU A 219 -6.20 -16.99 12.84
CA LEU A 219 -6.20 -17.64 14.14
C LEU A 219 -5.62 -19.06 14.08
N GLN A 220 -5.98 -19.86 13.07
CA GLN A 220 -5.41 -21.20 12.88
C GLN A 220 -3.91 -21.18 12.53
N LEU A 221 -3.43 -20.11 11.88
CA LEU A 221 -2.00 -19.88 11.63
C LEU A 221 -1.26 -19.43 12.89
N LEU A 222 -1.84 -18.53 13.68
CA LEU A 222 -1.32 -18.07 14.97
C LEU A 222 -1.27 -19.19 16.02
N GLU A 223 -2.26 -20.10 16.03
CA GLU A 223 -2.31 -21.25 16.92
C GLU A 223 -1.25 -22.32 16.58
N LYS A 224 -0.88 -22.44 15.29
CA LYS A 224 0.12 -23.42 14.83
C LYS A 224 1.56 -22.89 14.83
N SER A 225 1.77 -21.60 15.07
CA SER A 225 3.11 -20.98 15.09
C SER A 225 3.21 -19.93 16.20
N PRO A 226 3.86 -20.24 17.35
CA PRO A 226 4.06 -19.30 18.45
C PRO A 226 4.81 -18.02 18.04
N LEU A 227 5.60 -18.08 16.96
CA LEU A 227 6.37 -16.96 16.42
C LEU A 227 5.50 -15.97 15.64
N ALA A 228 4.31 -16.36 15.19
CA ALA A 228 3.43 -15.48 14.43
C ALA A 228 2.82 -14.35 15.29
N TRP A 229 2.81 -14.50 16.62
CA TRP A 229 2.45 -13.45 17.58
C TRP A 229 3.45 -12.29 17.63
N LEU A 230 4.68 -12.46 17.14
CA LEU A 230 5.74 -11.44 17.21
C LEU A 230 5.75 -10.48 16.00
N ILE A 231 4.84 -10.66 15.04
CA ILE A 231 4.78 -9.90 13.77
C ILE A 231 3.57 -8.94 13.75
N LEU A 232 2.71 -8.96 14.78
CA LEU A 232 1.67 -7.96 15.04
C LEU A 232 2.16 -6.96 16.10
#